data_AF-A0ABD0R0D5-F1
#
_entry.id   AF-A0ABD0R0D5-F1
#
_cell.length_a   1.000
_cell.length_b   1.000
_cell.length_c   1.000
_cell.angle_alpha   90.00
_cell.angle_beta   90.00
_cell.angle_gamma   90.00
#
_symmetry.space_group_name_H-M   'P 1'
#
loop_
_entity.id
_entity.type
_entity.pdbx_description
1 polymer ?
#
loop_
_entity_poly.entity_id
_entity_poly.type
_entity_poly.pdbx_seq_one_letter_code
_entity_poly.pdbx_strand_id
1 'polypeptide(L)' 'IKKDWSDHALWWEQKQQWLLKPSWTLDKCGIHADARLCLTPQHKPLRLLLPSGITLRMRVCFSSPVFRTVVGICKLL' A
#
# COMPACT_ATOMS: atom_id res chain seq x y z
N ILE A 1 -14.52 -12.04 -16.00
CA ILE A 1 -13.84 -10.81 -15.52
C ILE A 1 -12.69 -11.25 -14.62
N LYS A 2 -11.43 -11.25 -15.11
CA LYS A 2 -10.25 -11.55 -14.28
C LYS A 2 -10.02 -10.34 -13.38
N LYS A 3 -10.24 -10.50 -12.08
CA LYS A 3 -9.91 -9.49 -11.08
C LYS A 3 -8.54 -9.87 -10.52
N ASP A 4 -7.51 -9.10 -10.84
CA ASP A 4 -6.15 -9.35 -10.37
C ASP A 4 -6.05 -9.01 -8.89
N TRP A 5 -6.12 -10.06 -8.05
CA TRP A 5 -5.97 -9.95 -6.60
C TRP A 5 -4.50 -9.89 -6.14
N SER A 6 -3.55 -10.07 -7.06
CA SER A 6 -2.11 -10.10 -6.78
C SER A 6 -1.58 -8.83 -6.12
N ASP A 7 -2.25 -7.68 -6.33
CA ASP A 7 -1.87 -6.39 -5.76
C ASP A 7 -2.64 -6.03 -4.48
N HIS A 8 -3.56 -6.87 -4.03
CA HIS A 8 -4.38 -6.56 -2.85
C HIS A 8 -3.67 -6.96 -1.56
N ALA A 9 -3.75 -6.11 -0.54
CA ALA A 9 -3.36 -6.45 0.83
C ALA A 9 -4.37 -5.95 1.84
N LEU A 10 -4.24 -6.45 3.06
CA LEU A 10 -5.03 -6.03 4.20
C LEU A 10 -4.36 -4.83 4.87
N TRP A 11 -5.12 -3.73 4.96
CA TRP A 11 -4.79 -2.55 5.74
C TRP A 11 -5.50 -2.61 7.08
N TRP A 12 -4.75 -2.45 8.17
CA TRP A 12 -5.31 -2.38 9.51
C TRP A 12 -5.42 -0.92 9.95
N GLU A 13 -6.65 -0.42 10.03
CA GLU A 13 -6.90 1.01 10.32
C GLU A 13 -6.45 1.41 11.73
N GLN A 14 -6.67 0.58 12.75
CA GLN A 14 -6.38 0.97 14.14
C GLN A 14 -4.87 1.07 14.42
N LYS A 15 -4.09 0.17 13.85
CA LYS A 15 -2.62 0.19 13.98
C LYS A 15 -1.92 0.93 12.83
N GLN A 16 -2.68 1.46 11.87
CA GLN A 16 -2.18 2.13 10.66
C GLN A 16 -1.05 1.34 9.97
N GLN A 17 -1.23 0.03 9.84
CA GLN A 17 -0.21 -0.87 9.29
C GLN A 17 -0.77 -1.81 8.23
N TRP A 18 0.09 -2.18 7.29
CA TRP A 18 -0.21 -3.18 6.27
C TRP A 18 0.17 -4.57 6.76
N LEU A 19 -0.74 -5.53 6.61
CA LEU A 19 -0.49 -6.94 6.88
C LEU A 19 0.08 -7.59 5.62
N LEU A 20 1.39 -7.45 5.45
CA LEU A 20 2.14 -7.98 4.29
C LEU A 20 2.76 -9.35 4.55
N LYS A 21 2.57 -9.93 5.75
CA LYS A 21 3.12 -11.22 6.15
C LYS A 21 2.04 -12.31 6.10
N PRO A 22 1.87 -13.02 4.98
CA PRO A 22 0.84 -14.06 4.85
C PRO A 22 1.10 -15.29 5.73
N SER A 23 2.31 -15.46 6.26
CA SER A 23 2.68 -16.58 7.14
C SER A 23 2.37 -16.36 8.62
N TRP A 24 1.86 -15.18 9.00
CA TRP A 24 1.52 -14.87 10.39
C TRP A 24 0.07 -15.20 10.68
N THR A 25 -0.18 -15.90 11.79
CA THR A 25 -1.53 -16.12 12.30
C THR A 25 -2.13 -14.79 12.77
N LEU A 26 -3.46 -14.65 12.69
CA LEU A 26 -4.17 -13.46 13.20
C LEU A 26 -3.79 -13.15 14.65
N ASP A 27 -3.59 -14.19 15.46
CA ASP A 27 -3.16 -14.12 16.85
C ASP A 27 -1.78 -13.46 17.02
N LYS A 28 -0.80 -13.81 16.18
CA LYS A 28 0.54 -13.16 16.17
C LYS A 28 0.49 -11.69 15.78
N CYS A 29 -0.49 -11.30 14.97
CA CYS A 29 -0.73 -9.89 14.65
C CYS A 29 -1.50 -9.17 15.78
N GLY A 30 -2.12 -9.91 16.71
CA GLY A 30 -3.02 -9.39 17.73
C GLY A 30 -4.35 -8.91 17.16
N ILE A 31 -4.81 -9.53 16.06
CA ILE A 31 -6.05 -9.18 15.38
C ILE A 31 -7.20 -9.90 16.11
N HIS A 32 -8.02 -9.14 16.80
CA HIS A 32 -9.25 -9.61 17.44
C HIS A 32 -10.48 -9.25 16.59
N ALA A 33 -11.68 -9.66 17.02
CA ALA A 33 -12.93 -9.39 16.30
C ALA A 33 -13.21 -7.88 16.10
N ASP A 34 -12.69 -7.04 16.98
CA ASP A 34 -12.81 -5.58 16.87
C ASP A 34 -11.90 -4.98 15.80
N ALA A 35 -10.99 -5.77 15.22
CA ALA A 35 -10.01 -5.27 14.27
C ALA A 35 -10.65 -4.90 12.93
N ARG A 36 -10.60 -3.62 12.58
CA ARG A 36 -11.07 -3.11 11.29
C ARG A 36 -9.98 -3.31 10.24
N LEU A 37 -10.16 -4.36 9.44
CA LEU A 37 -9.30 -4.70 8.31
C LEU A 37 -9.96 -4.31 6.99
N CYS A 38 -9.24 -3.58 6.15
CA CYS A 38 -9.68 -3.20 4.82
C CYS A 38 -8.85 -3.91 3.76
N LEU A 39 -9.49 -4.75 2.95
CA LEU A 39 -8.85 -5.31 1.77
C LEU A 39 -8.79 -4.24 0.67
N THR A 40 -7.59 -3.80 0.30
CA THR A 40 -7.41 -2.71 -0.64
C THR A 40 -6.14 -2.92 -1.48
N PRO A 41 -6.10 -2.45 -2.75
CA PRO A 41 -4.88 -2.56 -3.56
C PRO A 41 -3.75 -1.74 -2.96
N GLN A 42 -2.53 -2.31 -2.95
CA GLN A 42 -1.32 -1.67 -2.44
C GLN A 42 -0.87 -0.54 -3.38
N HIS A 43 -0.94 -0.77 -4.69
CA HIS A 43 -0.64 0.26 -5.67
C HIS A 43 -1.88 1.12 -5.93
N LYS A 44 -1.79 2.40 -5.59
CA LYS A 44 -2.86 3.38 -5.86
C LYS A 44 -2.33 4.50 -6.74
N PRO A 45 -3.19 5.12 -7.57
CA PRO A 45 -2.78 6.26 -8.38
C PRO A 45 -2.53 7.48 -7.48
N LEU A 46 -1.32 8.02 -7.54
CA LEU A 46 -0.90 9.24 -6.86
C LEU A 46 -0.62 10.33 -7.91
N ARG A 47 -1.05 11.56 -7.61
CA ARG A 47 -0.64 12.76 -8.36
C ARG A 47 0.62 13.31 -7.70
N LEU A 48 1.73 13.31 -8.41
CA LEU A 48 3.00 13.88 -8.00
C LEU A 48 3.22 15.21 -8.69
N LEU A 49 3.43 16.25 -7.89
CA LEU A 49 3.89 17.54 -8.37
C LEU A 49 5.42 17.51 -8.41
N LEU A 50 5.98 17.62 -9.62
CA LEU A 50 7.41 17.76 -9.80
C LEU A 50 7.87 19.16 -9.38
N PRO A 51 9.14 19.33 -8.98
CA PRO A 51 9.72 20.65 -8.70
C PRO A 51 9.65 21.61 -9.90
N SER A 52 9.53 21.07 -11.12
CA SER A 52 9.33 21.83 -12.36
C SER A 52 7.92 22.40 -12.54
N GLY A 53 6.97 22.10 -11.63
CA GLY A 53 5.56 22.52 -11.72
C GLY A 53 4.66 21.57 -12.51
N ILE A 54 5.22 20.49 -13.08
CA ILE A 54 4.47 19.48 -13.85
C ILE A 54 3.79 18.51 -12.88
N THR A 55 2.50 18.23 -13.10
CA THR A 55 1.76 17.20 -12.35
C THR A 55 1.72 15.89 -13.13
N LEU A 56 2.24 14.83 -12.54
CA LEU A 56 2.22 13.48 -13.11
C LEU A 56 1.30 12.58 -12.30
N ARG A 57 0.59 11.67 -12.99
CA ARG A 57 -0.23 10.63 -12.34
C ARG A 57 0.48 9.30 -12.52
N MET A 58 0.91 8.68 -11.43
CA MET A 58 1.55 7.36 -11.47
C MET A 58 0.99 6.42 -10.40
N ARG A 59 1.12 5.11 -10.61
CA ARG A 59 0.76 4.11 -9.59
C ARG A 59 1.94 3.91 -8.66
N VAL A 60 1.74 4.11 -7.35
CA VAL A 60 2.79 3.98 -6.33
C VAL A 60 2.36 3.01 -5.24
N CYS A 61 3.32 2.32 -4.63
CA CYS A 61 3.06 1.41 -3.51
C CYS A 61 2.79 2.21 -2.23
N PHE A 62 1.59 2.07 -1.66
CA PHE A 62 1.24 2.62 -0.34
C PHE A 62 1.63 1.69 0.81
N SER A 63 1.96 0.44 0.51
CA SER A 63 2.39 -0.57 1.48
C SER A 63 3.87 -0.48 1.85
N SER A 64 4.69 0.07 0.96
CA SER A 64 6.13 0.21 1.16
C SER A 64 6.47 1.48 1.95
N PRO A 65 7.61 1.51 2.67
CA PRO A 65 8.09 2.72 3.32
C PRO A 65 8.22 3.86 2.30
N VAL A 66 7.86 5.08 2.72
CA VAL A 66 7.85 6.27 1.85
C VAL A 66 9.17 6.43 1.11
N PHE A 67 10.30 6.24 1.79
CA PHE A 67 11.62 6.34 1.17
C PHE A 67 11.81 5.36 0.01
N ARG A 68 11.42 4.09 0.18
CA ARG A 68 11.51 3.07 -0.88
C ARG A 68 10.59 3.42 -2.04
N THR A 69 9.40 3.93 -1.74
CA THR A 69 8.44 4.38 -2.76
C THR A 69 8.99 5.57 -3.54
N VAL A 70 9.59 6.57 -2.87
CA VAL A 70 10.23 7.73 -3.50
C VAL A 70 11.41 7.31 -4.37
N VAL A 71 12.27 6.42 -3.91
CA VAL A 71 13.37 5.87 -4.74
C VAL A 71 12.81 5.14 -5.96
N GLY A 72 11.71 4.38 -5.81
CA GLY A 72 11.02 3.74 -6.94
C GLY A 72 10.46 4.75 -7.95
N ILE A 73 9.86 5.84 -7.45
CA ILE A 73 9.38 6.96 -8.27
C ILE A 73 10.54 7.60 -9.04
N CYS A 74 11.65 7.90 -8.37
CA CYS A 74 12.85 8.49 -8.98
C CYS A 74 13.54 7.57 -9.99
N LYS A 75 13.32 6.25 -9.94
CA LYS A 75 13.84 5.30 -10.93
C LYS A 75 12.95 5.15 -12.17
N LEU A 76 11.67 5.51 -12.04
CA LEU A 76 10.67 5.43 -13.11
C LEU A 76 10.57 6.72 -13.92
N LEU A 77 11.02 7.85 -13.34
CA LEU A 77 11.20 9.14 -13.99
C LEU A 77 12.58 9.22 -14.64
#